data_AF-A0A0J9W6C4-F1
#
_entry.id   AF-A0A0J9W6C4-F1
#
_cell.length_a   1.000
_cell.length_b   1.000
_cell.length_c   1.000
_cell.angle_alpha   90.00
_cell.angle_beta   90.00
_cell.angle_gamma   90.00
#
_symmetry.space_group_name_H-M   'P 1'
#
loop_
_entity.id
_entity.type
_entity.pdbx_description
1 polymer ?
#
loop_
_entity_poly.entity_id
_entity_poly.type
_entity_poly.pdbx_seq_one_letter_code
_entity_poly.pdbx_strand_id
1 'polypeptide(L)'
;MYATDSQSPLLYGIMSGLWAIGLVVGGPVGSAFVQSSATTWRWTFFINLPFLGLAIICALIFVPGRPEANNLPLRDCLADIDILGIVLQVATTVLFAIAATFSGPVWEWSSAPCIAIWTMFAVVLAAWVVQQLRSYQKRPRHQVVPIKIMARRHMIPLWVASGCAGATYAIMLYYMPLFYAFSKGLSALQQTVRLLPFVLPFIVTVVIIAACLPRVKHYGLIYLAGGAITLGSATALATTLAPNVSESKVMGLTALVGVGLGLHFQHSNAISNRIHKDLRDRIEGAALLNMSLMGGISMALIIAGAVYENRGMSLLKSALGSFDYDEGDLREALAGVSRDTGGGDEANSMIANGANATCKAIALLFYIVASSGALCLACGVLAVFGRSRAKKSQ
;
A
#
# COMPACT_ATOMS: atom_id res chain seq x y z
N MET A 1 28.85 14.15 11.24
CA MET A 1 28.57 15.52 10.78
C MET A 1 27.18 15.50 10.14
N TYR A 2 26.27 16.39 10.53
CA TYR A 2 24.95 16.47 9.90
C TYR A 2 25.10 17.03 8.48
N ALA A 3 24.30 16.53 7.54
CA ALA A 3 24.30 17.02 6.17
C ALA A 3 23.86 18.49 6.15
N THR A 4 24.51 19.31 5.33
CA THR A 4 24.08 20.69 5.10
C THR A 4 22.82 20.73 4.22
N ASP A 5 22.06 21.84 4.27
CA ASP A 5 20.86 22.02 3.46
C ASP A 5 21.13 21.88 1.95
N SER A 6 22.35 22.20 1.49
CA SER A 6 22.77 22.05 0.09
C SER A 6 23.06 20.60 -0.30
N GLN A 7 23.47 19.75 0.64
CA GLN A 7 23.74 18.31 0.39
C GLN A 7 22.49 17.45 0.51
N SER A 8 21.48 17.92 1.24
CA SER A 8 20.25 17.18 1.52
C SER A 8 19.54 16.66 0.25
N PRO A 9 19.33 17.46 -0.82
CA PRO A 9 18.70 16.97 -2.05
C PRO A 9 19.47 15.83 -2.73
N LEU A 10 20.80 15.89 -2.73
CA LEU A 10 21.66 14.85 -3.31
C LEU A 10 21.54 13.55 -2.51
N LEU A 11 21.58 13.63 -1.17
CA LEU A 11 21.46 12.48 -0.30
C LEU A 11 20.07 11.82 -0.40
N TYR A 12 18.99 12.61 -0.41
CA TYR A 12 17.65 12.09 -0.67
C TYR A 12 17.52 11.46 -2.06
N GLY A 13 18.20 12.02 -3.07
CA GLY A 13 18.29 11.43 -4.41
C GLY A 13 18.97 10.06 -4.42
N ILE A 14 20.12 9.94 -3.74
CA ILE A 14 20.85 8.67 -3.60
C ILE A 14 19.99 7.64 -2.85
N MET A 15 19.37 8.02 -1.73
CA MET A 15 18.48 7.15 -0.96
C MET A 15 17.30 6.64 -1.81
N SER A 16 16.70 7.54 -2.59
CA SER A 16 15.60 7.18 -3.50
C SER A 16 16.06 6.26 -4.64
N GLY A 17 17.27 6.47 -5.15
CA GLY A 17 17.89 5.59 -6.15
C GLY A 17 18.18 4.19 -5.62
N LEU A 18 18.72 4.08 -4.41
CA LEU A 18 18.95 2.79 -3.75
C LEU A 18 17.63 2.06 -3.46
N TRP A 19 16.61 2.78 -3.01
CA TRP A 19 15.27 2.23 -2.83
C TRP A 19 14.68 1.70 -4.14
N ALA A 20 14.83 2.44 -5.24
CA ALA A 20 14.38 2.01 -6.56
C ALA A 20 15.11 0.76 -7.05
N ILE A 21 16.44 0.68 -6.89
CA ILE A 21 17.23 -0.52 -7.22
C ILE A 21 16.74 -1.71 -6.41
N GLY A 22 16.54 -1.53 -5.09
CA GLY A 22 16.01 -2.57 -4.22
C GLY A 22 14.64 -3.08 -4.66
N LEU A 23 13.74 -2.19 -5.09
CA LEU A 23 12.41 -2.56 -5.58
C LEU A 23 12.47 -3.40 -6.87
N VAL A 24 13.41 -3.12 -7.79
CA VAL A 24 13.58 -3.88 -9.04
C VAL A 24 14.27 -5.23 -8.80
N VAL A 25 15.31 -5.24 -7.97
CA VAL A 25 16.17 -6.42 -7.74
C VAL A 25 15.57 -7.39 -6.73
N GLY A 26 14.77 -6.91 -5.78
CA GLY A 26 14.23 -7.72 -4.68
C GLY A 26 13.35 -8.87 -5.15
N GLY A 27 12.48 -8.64 -6.13
CA GLY A 27 11.62 -9.68 -6.70
C GLY A 27 12.41 -10.83 -7.34
N PRO A 28 13.32 -10.55 -8.28
CA PRO A 28 14.10 -11.60 -8.95
C PRO A 28 14.99 -12.37 -7.99
N VAL A 29 15.66 -11.68 -7.06
CA VAL A 29 16.50 -12.32 -6.04
C VAL A 29 15.68 -13.21 -5.11
N GLY A 30 14.55 -12.71 -4.60
CA GLY A 30 13.65 -13.51 -3.76
C GLY A 30 13.08 -14.72 -4.50
N SER A 31 12.72 -14.56 -5.77
CA SER A 31 12.20 -15.65 -6.61
C SER A 31 13.28 -16.69 -6.93
N ALA A 32 14.52 -16.27 -7.16
CA ALA A 32 15.65 -17.15 -7.42
C ALA A 32 15.98 -18.02 -6.20
N PHE A 33 15.86 -17.47 -4.99
CA PHE A 33 15.95 -18.29 -3.77
C PHE A 33 14.87 -19.35 -3.76
N VAL A 34 13.60 -18.99 -3.90
CA VAL A 34 12.49 -19.97 -3.85
C VAL A 34 12.62 -21.10 -4.88
N GLN A 35 13.19 -20.83 -6.05
CA GLN A 35 13.37 -21.84 -7.11
C GLN A 35 14.57 -22.77 -6.91
N SER A 36 15.56 -22.37 -6.11
CA SER A 36 16.77 -23.15 -5.89
C SER A 36 16.53 -24.27 -4.88
N SER A 37 16.84 -25.51 -5.24
CA SER A 37 16.72 -26.67 -4.34
C SER A 37 17.65 -26.58 -3.12
N ALA A 38 18.79 -25.89 -3.25
CA ALA A 38 19.74 -25.65 -2.16
C ALA A 38 19.32 -24.49 -1.24
N THR A 39 18.41 -23.62 -1.69
CA THR A 39 18.10 -22.35 -1.04
C THR A 39 16.61 -22.30 -0.79
N THR A 40 16.12 -22.69 0.39
CA THR A 40 14.68 -22.64 0.69
C THR A 40 14.15 -21.19 0.72
N TRP A 41 12.83 -20.99 0.59
CA TRP A 41 12.13 -19.69 0.75
C TRP A 41 12.56 -18.86 1.99
N ARG A 42 13.06 -19.51 3.04
CA ARG A 42 13.60 -18.89 4.25
C ARG A 42 14.74 -17.91 3.97
N TRP A 43 15.54 -18.15 2.93
CA TRP A 43 16.67 -17.29 2.57
C TRP A 43 16.24 -15.89 2.10
N THR A 44 15.01 -15.75 1.60
CA THR A 44 14.40 -14.43 1.33
C THR A 44 14.32 -13.57 2.59
N PHE A 45 14.26 -14.18 3.78
CA PHE A 45 14.34 -13.48 5.07
C PHE A 45 15.78 -13.33 5.54
N PHE A 46 16.57 -14.40 5.49
CA PHE A 46 17.94 -14.39 6.02
C PHE A 46 18.89 -13.41 5.32
N ILE A 47 18.67 -13.13 4.03
CA ILE A 47 19.46 -12.12 3.31
C ILE A 47 19.38 -10.73 3.95
N ASN A 48 18.31 -10.41 4.68
CA ASN A 48 18.16 -9.12 5.35
C ASN A 48 19.04 -9.00 6.61
N LEU A 49 19.42 -10.11 7.24
CA LEU A 49 20.17 -10.10 8.50
C LEU A 49 21.58 -9.50 8.36
N PRO A 50 22.40 -9.85 7.34
CA PRO A 50 23.69 -9.18 7.10
C PRO A 50 23.56 -7.68 6.87
N PHE A 51 22.57 -7.25 6.08
CA PHE A 51 22.33 -5.83 5.82
C PHE A 51 21.88 -5.08 7.08
N LEU A 52 21.06 -5.71 7.92
CA LEU A 52 20.68 -5.17 9.23
C LEU A 52 21.91 -5.03 10.15
N GLY A 53 22.76 -6.05 10.22
CA GLY A 53 24.00 -6.01 11.00
C GLY A 53 24.93 -4.89 10.54
N LEU A 54 25.13 -4.75 9.23
CA LEU A 54 25.91 -3.66 8.64
C LEU A 54 25.30 -2.29 8.97
N ALA A 55 23.98 -2.14 8.83
CA ALA A 55 23.28 -0.90 9.14
C ALA A 55 23.44 -0.51 10.62
N ILE A 56 23.38 -1.46 11.55
CA ILE A 56 23.63 -1.23 12.98
C ILE A 56 25.08 -0.77 13.21
N ILE A 57 26.06 -1.45 12.61
CA ILE A 57 27.48 -1.06 12.73
C ILE A 57 27.70 0.36 12.20
N CYS A 58 27.17 0.67 11.02
CA CYS A 58 27.23 2.01 10.46
C CYS A 58 26.54 3.03 11.36
N ALA A 59 25.40 2.70 11.95
CA ALA A 59 24.70 3.59 12.87
C ALA A 59 25.53 3.90 14.12
N LEU A 60 26.16 2.88 14.72
CA LEU A 60 27.00 3.05 15.91
C LEU A 60 28.26 3.89 15.66
N ILE A 61 28.84 3.80 14.46
CA ILE A 61 30.08 4.51 14.11
C ILE A 61 29.80 5.92 13.59
N PHE A 62 28.79 6.09 12.72
CA PHE A 62 28.64 7.31 11.92
C PHE A 62 27.50 8.23 12.37
N VAL A 63 26.53 7.76 13.17
CA VAL A 63 25.45 8.63 13.66
C VAL A 63 26.00 9.45 14.83
N PRO A 64 26.16 10.78 14.67
CA PRO A 64 26.63 11.61 15.76
C PRO A 64 25.61 11.60 16.91
N GLY A 65 26.09 11.48 18.15
CA GLY A 65 25.24 11.64 19.33
C GLY A 65 24.52 12.99 19.30
N ARG A 66 23.24 13.01 19.69
CA ARG A 66 22.45 14.25 19.82
C ARG A 66 22.71 14.87 21.19
N PRO A 67 23.45 16.00 21.30
CA PRO A 67 23.77 16.59 22.60
C PRO A 67 22.51 17.02 23.38
N GLU A 68 21.45 17.42 22.67
CA GLU A 68 20.20 17.93 23.26
C GLU A 68 19.30 16.85 23.88
N ALA A 69 19.48 15.58 23.52
CA ALA A 69 18.68 14.47 24.06
C ALA A 69 19.33 13.79 25.28
N ASN A 70 20.62 14.08 25.56
CA ASN A 70 21.40 13.36 26.56
C ASN A 70 21.03 13.68 28.02
N ASN A 71 20.24 14.72 28.27
CA ASN A 71 19.90 15.17 29.63
C ASN A 71 18.44 14.94 30.04
N LEU A 72 17.60 14.35 29.18
CA LEU A 72 16.22 14.02 29.55
C LEU A 72 16.20 12.62 30.20
N PRO A 73 15.68 12.47 31.43
CA PRO A 73 15.51 11.14 32.01
C PRO A 73 14.57 10.34 31.11
N LEU A 74 14.85 9.04 30.93
CA LEU A 74 14.06 8.13 30.07
C LEU A 74 12.55 8.22 30.38
N ARG A 75 12.19 8.49 31.64
CA ARG A 75 10.82 8.71 32.09
C ARG A 75 10.14 9.89 31.39
N ASP A 76 10.83 11.01 31.20
CA ASP A 76 10.27 12.20 30.55
C ASP A 76 10.16 11.99 29.03
N CYS A 77 11.11 11.26 28.45
CA CYS A 77 11.05 10.84 27.05
C CYS A 77 9.86 9.90 26.79
N LEU A 78 9.65 8.89 27.66
CA LEU A 78 8.50 7.98 27.58
C LEU A 78 7.16 8.68 27.87
N ALA A 79 7.16 9.68 28.75
CA ALA A 79 5.97 10.48 29.05
C ALA A 79 5.55 11.40 27.90
N ASP A 80 6.47 11.70 26.97
CA ASP A 80 6.19 12.48 25.75
C ASP A 80 5.57 11.64 24.62
N ILE A 81 5.58 10.31 24.70
CA ILE A 81 5.04 9.41 23.67
C ILE A 81 3.54 9.18 23.91
N ASP A 82 2.73 9.28 22.85
CA ASP A 82 1.31 8.88 22.86
C ASP A 82 1.11 7.35 22.81
N ILE A 83 1.52 6.68 23.88
CA ILE A 83 1.41 5.22 24.02
C ILE A 83 -0.05 4.78 23.87
N LEU A 84 -1.00 5.50 24.49
CA LEU A 84 -2.42 5.17 24.41
C LEU A 84 -2.93 5.30 22.97
N GLY A 85 -2.60 6.39 22.27
CA GLY A 85 -2.96 6.57 20.87
C GLY A 85 -2.33 5.53 19.96
N ILE A 86 -1.08 5.14 20.20
CA ILE A 86 -0.39 4.07 19.44
C ILE A 86 -1.09 2.73 19.65
N VAL A 87 -1.35 2.34 20.90
CA VAL A 87 -2.02 1.07 21.22
C VAL A 87 -3.42 1.02 20.60
N LEU A 88 -4.18 2.10 20.73
CA LEU A 88 -5.52 2.20 20.13
C LEU A 88 -5.47 2.17 18.59
N GLN A 89 -4.47 2.80 17.95
CA GLN A 89 -4.27 2.76 16.50
C GLN A 89 -3.98 1.34 16.02
N VAL A 90 -3.07 0.64 16.70
CA VAL A 90 -2.70 -0.76 16.38
C VAL A 90 -3.91 -1.66 16.59
N ALA A 91 -4.59 -1.55 17.74
CA ALA A 91 -5.78 -2.34 18.04
C ALA A 91 -6.89 -2.12 17.01
N THR A 92 -7.15 -0.87 16.62
CA THR A 92 -8.14 -0.53 15.58
C THR A 92 -7.81 -1.21 14.25
N THR A 93 -6.56 -1.13 13.82
CA THR A 93 -6.12 -1.71 12.54
C THR A 93 -6.17 -3.24 12.55
N VAL A 94 -5.76 -3.87 13.65
CA VAL A 94 -5.79 -5.34 13.82
C VAL A 94 -7.23 -5.85 13.91
N LEU A 95 -8.09 -5.19 14.69
CA LEU A 95 -9.51 -5.56 14.79
C LEU A 95 -10.21 -5.43 13.44
N PHE A 96 -9.92 -4.38 12.68
CA PHE A 96 -10.43 -4.22 11.32
C PHE A 96 -9.94 -5.34 10.39
N ALA A 97 -8.65 -5.69 10.45
CA ALA A 97 -8.09 -6.77 9.64
C ALA A 97 -8.72 -8.13 9.95
N ILE A 98 -8.93 -8.45 11.23
CA ILE A 98 -9.59 -9.68 11.66
C ILE A 98 -11.07 -9.66 11.23
N ALA A 99 -11.78 -8.57 11.51
CA ALA A 99 -13.17 -8.44 11.13
C ALA A 99 -13.37 -8.60 9.62
N ALA A 100 -12.58 -7.89 8.80
CA ALA A 100 -12.70 -7.95 7.35
C ALA A 100 -12.29 -9.30 6.75
N THR A 101 -11.23 -9.94 7.26
CA THR A 101 -10.71 -11.20 6.69
C THR A 101 -11.58 -12.40 7.07
N PHE A 102 -12.10 -12.46 8.30
CA PHE A 102 -12.84 -13.62 8.79
C PHE A 102 -14.35 -13.54 8.52
N SER A 103 -14.92 -12.33 8.40
CA SER A 103 -16.35 -12.16 8.13
C SER A 103 -16.70 -12.55 6.69
N GLY A 104 -17.59 -13.53 6.58
CA GLY A 104 -18.06 -14.13 5.34
C GLY A 104 -17.42 -15.49 5.07
N PRO A 105 -16.09 -15.59 4.87
CA PRO A 105 -15.44 -16.84 4.57
C PRO A 105 -15.46 -17.81 5.75
N VAL A 106 -15.12 -17.36 6.96
CA VAL A 106 -14.97 -18.21 8.16
C VAL A 106 -16.17 -18.11 9.08
N TRP A 107 -16.68 -16.90 9.26
CA TRP A 107 -17.85 -16.62 10.08
C TRP A 107 -18.96 -16.11 9.19
N GLU A 108 -20.15 -16.70 9.26
CA GLU A 108 -21.32 -16.11 8.63
C GLU A 108 -21.51 -14.67 9.12
N TRP A 109 -21.94 -13.79 8.23
CA TRP A 109 -22.13 -12.37 8.55
C TRP A 109 -23.12 -12.14 9.72
N SER A 110 -24.10 -13.04 9.87
CA SER A 110 -25.11 -13.05 10.94
C SER A 110 -24.63 -13.71 12.24
N SER A 111 -23.45 -14.32 12.26
CA SER A 111 -22.97 -15.06 13.44
C SER A 111 -22.55 -14.13 14.59
N ALA A 112 -22.70 -14.62 15.82
CA ALA A 112 -22.33 -13.87 17.02
C ALA A 112 -20.84 -13.42 17.04
N PRO A 113 -19.84 -14.24 16.63
CA PRO A 113 -18.44 -13.82 16.56
C PRO A 113 -18.21 -12.65 15.58
N CYS A 114 -18.87 -12.67 14.42
CA CYS A 114 -18.81 -11.59 13.43
C CYS A 114 -19.34 -10.28 13.99
N ILE A 115 -20.54 -10.29 14.58
CA ILE A 115 -21.15 -9.09 15.16
C ILE A 115 -20.30 -8.54 16.32
N ALA A 116 -19.77 -9.43 17.17
CA ALA A 116 -18.92 -9.06 18.29
C ALA A 116 -17.64 -8.34 17.84
N ILE A 117 -16.93 -8.86 16.84
CA ILE A 117 -15.67 -8.25 16.37
C ILE A 117 -15.89 -6.89 15.70
N TRP A 118 -16.95 -6.74 14.90
CA TRP A 118 -17.31 -5.46 14.28
C TRP A 118 -17.74 -4.42 15.31
N THR A 119 -18.47 -4.84 16.35
CA THR A 119 -18.85 -3.97 17.47
C THR A 119 -17.61 -3.53 18.25
N MET A 120 -16.70 -4.45 18.56
CA MET A 120 -15.43 -4.13 19.23
C MET A 120 -14.57 -3.18 18.40
N PHE A 121 -14.47 -3.41 17.09
CA PHE A 121 -13.81 -2.48 16.18
C PHE A 121 -14.42 -1.08 16.25
N ALA A 122 -15.76 -0.96 16.19
CA ALA A 122 -16.44 0.33 16.26
C ALA A 122 -16.20 1.05 17.59
N VAL A 123 -16.22 0.34 18.70
CA VAL A 123 -15.96 0.90 20.04
C VAL A 123 -14.50 1.37 20.16
N VAL A 124 -13.53 0.55 19.74
CA VAL A 124 -12.10 0.90 19.80
C VAL A 124 -11.76 2.05 18.85
N LEU A 125 -12.35 2.07 17.64
CA LEU A 125 -12.23 3.17 16.70
C LEU A 125 -12.80 4.46 17.31
N ALA A 126 -13.98 4.42 17.92
CA ALA A 126 -14.57 5.58 18.59
C ALA A 126 -13.68 6.07 19.75
N ALA A 127 -13.13 5.15 20.56
CA ALA A 127 -12.19 5.47 21.62
C ALA A 127 -10.92 6.14 21.07
N TRP A 128 -10.36 5.61 19.97
CA TRP A 128 -9.21 6.19 19.30
C TRP A 128 -9.50 7.60 18.77
N VAL A 129 -10.61 7.79 18.06
CA VAL A 129 -11.03 9.11 17.54
C VAL A 129 -11.20 10.11 18.68
N VAL A 130 -11.87 9.72 19.77
CA VAL A 130 -12.06 10.59 20.94
C VAL A 130 -10.73 10.93 21.61
N GLN A 131 -9.81 9.95 21.72
CA GLN A 131 -8.49 10.18 22.31
C GLN A 131 -7.65 11.15 21.46
N GLN A 132 -7.67 10.99 20.13
CA GLN A 132 -6.99 11.88 19.20
C GLN A 132 -7.60 13.29 19.25
N LEU A 133 -8.93 13.43 19.29
CA LEU A 133 -9.61 14.73 19.31
C LEU A 133 -9.47 15.49 20.65
N ARG A 134 -9.62 14.79 21.79
CA ARG A 134 -9.70 15.44 23.12
C ARG A 134 -8.35 15.54 23.83
N SER A 135 -7.32 14.84 23.36
CA SER A 135 -5.96 14.89 23.91
C SER A 135 -5.92 14.71 25.43
N TYR A 136 -6.12 13.47 25.90
CA TYR A 136 -6.05 13.15 27.35
C TYR A 136 -4.63 13.16 27.93
N GLN A 137 -3.61 13.45 27.10
CA GLN A 137 -2.23 13.53 27.56
C GLN A 137 -1.92 14.88 28.22
N LYS A 138 -1.05 14.85 29.24
CA LYS A 138 -0.54 16.03 29.95
C LYS A 138 0.17 17.03 29.02
N ARG A 139 0.63 16.58 27.84
CA ARG A 139 1.29 17.40 26.82
C ARG A 139 0.58 17.23 25.47
N PRO A 140 -0.40 18.10 25.12
CA PRO A 140 -1.24 17.95 23.93
C PRO A 140 -0.52 18.19 22.58
N ARG A 141 0.82 18.16 22.56
CA ARG A 141 1.66 18.48 21.39
C ARG A 141 2.25 17.25 20.69
N HIS A 142 2.12 16.05 21.25
CA HIS A 142 2.75 14.81 20.74
C HIS A 142 1.72 13.72 20.40
N GLN A 143 0.61 14.09 19.77
CA GLN A 143 -0.38 13.13 19.28
C GLN A 143 0.19 12.30 18.12
N VAL A 144 -0.24 11.04 18.02
CA VAL A 144 0.13 10.17 16.89
C VAL A 144 -0.26 10.80 15.55
N VAL A 145 -1.47 11.38 15.48
CA VAL A 145 -1.93 12.07 14.28
C VAL A 145 -1.81 13.57 14.48
N PRO A 146 -1.09 14.30 13.62
CA PRO A 146 -1.03 15.76 13.68
C PRO A 146 -2.33 16.37 13.12
N ILE A 147 -3.41 16.33 13.89
CA ILE A 147 -4.77 16.74 13.49
C ILE A 147 -4.79 18.19 12.99
N LYS A 148 -4.00 19.07 13.61
CA LYS A 148 -3.91 20.49 13.23
C LYS A 148 -3.41 20.69 11.81
N ILE A 149 -2.48 19.85 11.35
CA ILE A 149 -1.97 19.89 9.97
C ILE A 149 -2.94 19.15 9.05
N MET A 150 -3.47 18.01 9.49
CA MET A 150 -4.45 17.23 8.72
C MET A 150 -5.69 18.04 8.33
N ALA A 151 -6.17 18.90 9.22
CA ALA A 151 -7.35 19.74 9.00
C ALA A 151 -7.10 20.94 8.07
N ARG A 152 -5.85 21.26 7.71
CA ARG A 152 -5.55 22.38 6.81
C ARG A 152 -6.04 22.05 5.40
N ARG A 153 -6.83 22.95 4.80
CA ARG A 153 -7.42 22.76 3.45
C ARG A 153 -6.41 22.38 2.36
N HIS A 154 -5.18 22.90 2.43
CA HIS A 154 -4.12 22.60 1.46
C HIS A 154 -3.43 21.24 1.70
N MET A 155 -3.59 20.64 2.88
CA MET A 155 -3.05 19.32 3.22
C MET A 155 -3.99 18.19 2.82
N ILE A 156 -5.31 18.43 2.78
CA ILE A 156 -6.32 17.41 2.43
C ILE A 156 -6.01 16.69 1.11
N PRO A 157 -5.78 17.40 -0.01
CA PRO A 157 -5.50 16.73 -1.27
C PRO A 157 -4.19 15.91 -1.23
N LEU A 158 -3.21 16.35 -0.44
CA LEU A 158 -1.89 15.72 -0.38
C LEU A 158 -1.92 14.42 0.42
N TRP A 159 -2.56 14.40 1.59
CA TRP A 159 -2.64 13.14 2.36
C TRP A 159 -3.62 12.15 1.70
N VAL A 160 -4.75 12.60 1.13
CA VAL A 160 -5.66 11.71 0.39
C VAL A 160 -4.96 11.09 -0.82
N ALA A 161 -4.26 11.89 -1.64
CA ALA A 161 -3.51 11.36 -2.78
C ALA A 161 -2.39 10.39 -2.35
N SER A 162 -1.74 10.64 -1.20
CA SER A 162 -0.71 9.73 -0.67
C SER A 162 -1.30 8.38 -0.27
N GLY A 163 -2.48 8.37 0.36
CA GLY A 163 -3.20 7.14 0.70
C GLY A 163 -3.64 6.37 -0.55
N CYS A 164 -4.16 7.08 -1.57
CA CYS A 164 -4.53 6.50 -2.87
C CYS A 164 -3.32 5.88 -3.60
N ALA A 165 -2.16 6.55 -3.52
CA ALA A 165 -0.90 6.01 -4.03
C ALA A 165 -0.52 4.72 -3.31
N GLY A 166 -0.64 4.69 -1.98
CA GLY A 166 -0.38 3.50 -1.17
C GLY A 166 -1.31 2.33 -1.53
N ALA A 167 -2.60 2.61 -1.68
CA ALA A 167 -3.60 1.62 -2.07
C ALA A 167 -3.30 1.01 -3.46
N THR A 168 -3.01 1.87 -4.44
CA THR A 168 -2.64 1.45 -5.80
C THR A 168 -1.36 0.61 -5.80
N TYR A 169 -0.33 1.07 -5.08
CA TYR A 169 0.94 0.36 -4.93
C TYR A 169 0.73 -1.05 -4.36
N ALA A 170 -0.04 -1.16 -3.29
CA ALA A 170 -0.26 -2.43 -2.60
C ALA A 170 -1.04 -3.43 -3.44
N ILE A 171 -2.13 -3.00 -4.08
CA ILE A 171 -2.96 -3.89 -4.91
C ILE A 171 -2.16 -4.39 -6.12
N MET A 172 -1.41 -3.50 -6.78
CA MET A 172 -0.60 -3.87 -7.94
C MET A 172 0.51 -4.86 -7.57
N LEU A 173 1.21 -4.65 -6.46
CA LEU A 173 2.31 -5.54 -6.08
C LEU A 173 1.87 -6.87 -5.49
N TYR A 174 0.68 -6.93 -4.88
CA TYR A 174 0.19 -8.17 -4.26
C TYR A 174 -0.64 -9.01 -5.22
N TYR A 175 -1.62 -8.43 -5.91
CA TYR A 175 -2.59 -9.19 -6.69
C TYR A 175 -2.20 -9.43 -8.15
N MET A 176 -1.28 -8.64 -8.74
CA MET A 176 -0.77 -8.96 -10.07
C MET A 176 0.08 -10.24 -10.09
N PRO A 177 1.03 -10.45 -9.17
CA PRO A 177 1.72 -11.74 -9.07
C PRO A 177 0.74 -12.89 -8.84
N LEU A 178 -0.27 -12.67 -7.98
CA LEU A 178 -1.32 -13.66 -7.71
C LEU A 178 -2.11 -14.05 -8.98
N PHE A 179 -2.45 -13.06 -9.82
CA PHE A 179 -3.07 -13.31 -11.12
C PHE A 179 -2.16 -14.14 -12.04
N TYR A 180 -0.88 -13.79 -12.14
CA TYR A 180 0.06 -14.55 -12.96
C TYR A 180 0.32 -15.96 -12.42
N ALA A 181 0.33 -16.12 -11.10
CA ALA A 181 0.46 -17.42 -10.44
C ALA A 181 -0.73 -18.32 -10.77
N PHE A 182 -1.94 -17.86 -10.45
CA PHE A 182 -3.12 -18.73 -10.44
C PHE A 182 -3.91 -18.73 -11.74
N SER A 183 -3.98 -17.60 -12.45
CA SER A 183 -4.72 -17.56 -13.72
C SER A 183 -3.87 -17.94 -14.93
N LYS A 184 -2.53 -17.79 -14.84
CA LYS A 184 -1.59 -18.13 -15.92
C LYS A 184 -0.67 -19.31 -15.61
N GLY A 185 -0.65 -19.80 -14.37
CA GLY A 185 0.22 -20.93 -13.98
C GLY A 185 1.71 -20.62 -14.04
N LEU A 186 2.10 -19.34 -13.95
CA LEU A 186 3.49 -18.93 -14.09
C LEU A 186 4.29 -19.18 -12.83
N SER A 187 5.55 -19.60 -12.99
CA SER A 187 6.50 -19.76 -11.88
C SER A 187 6.83 -18.42 -11.21
N ALA A 188 7.33 -18.46 -9.96
CA ALA A 188 7.66 -17.25 -9.18
C ALA A 188 8.58 -16.26 -9.94
N LEU A 189 9.61 -16.76 -10.63
CA LEU A 189 10.51 -15.92 -11.43
C LEU A 189 9.76 -15.27 -12.61
N GLN A 190 8.91 -16.02 -13.30
CA GLN A 190 8.11 -15.49 -14.42
C GLN A 190 7.13 -14.42 -13.94
N GLN A 191 6.45 -14.61 -12.81
CA GLN A 191 5.54 -13.62 -12.22
C GLN A 191 6.26 -12.29 -11.98
N THR A 192 7.45 -12.37 -11.39
CA THR A 192 8.28 -11.20 -11.11
C THR A 192 8.72 -10.49 -12.38
N VAL A 193 9.18 -11.23 -13.40
CA VAL A 193 9.56 -10.64 -14.70
C VAL A 193 8.37 -9.93 -15.35
N ARG A 194 7.17 -10.50 -15.24
CA ARG A 194 5.92 -9.90 -15.76
C ARG A 194 5.39 -8.73 -14.93
N LEU A 195 5.99 -8.46 -13.77
CA LEU A 195 5.72 -7.27 -12.96
C LEU A 195 6.65 -6.09 -13.31
N LEU A 196 7.79 -6.33 -13.96
CA LEU A 196 8.71 -5.27 -14.40
C LEU A 196 8.06 -4.18 -15.27
N PRO A 197 7.12 -4.49 -16.19
CA PRO A 197 6.39 -3.45 -16.94
C PRO A 197 5.63 -2.48 -16.05
N PHE A 198 5.25 -2.86 -14.83
CA PHE A 198 4.68 -1.93 -13.84
C PHE A 198 5.78 -1.18 -13.09
N VAL A 199 6.77 -1.91 -12.55
CA VAL A 199 7.78 -1.37 -11.65
C VAL A 199 8.71 -0.37 -12.35
N LEU A 200 9.13 -0.64 -13.58
CA LEU A 200 10.08 0.22 -14.30
C LEU A 200 9.48 1.58 -14.66
N PRO A 201 8.31 1.67 -15.34
CA PRO A 201 7.68 2.96 -15.60
C PRO A 201 7.27 3.70 -14.33
N PHE A 202 6.87 2.97 -13.29
CA PHE A 202 6.61 3.54 -11.97
C PHE A 202 7.82 4.30 -11.43
N ILE A 203 8.97 3.63 -11.30
CA ILE A 203 10.20 4.23 -10.79
C ILE A 203 10.67 5.39 -11.67
N VAL A 204 10.70 5.19 -12.99
CA VAL A 204 11.13 6.22 -13.95
C VAL A 204 10.28 7.47 -13.79
N THR A 205 8.97 7.31 -13.65
CA THR A 205 8.05 8.44 -13.49
C THR A 205 8.26 9.16 -12.15
N VAL A 206 8.47 8.42 -11.04
CA VAL A 206 8.79 9.02 -9.73
C VAL A 206 10.07 9.84 -9.82
N VAL A 207 11.13 9.32 -10.44
CA VAL A 207 12.42 10.02 -10.57
C VAL A 207 12.29 11.27 -11.44
N ILE A 208 11.61 11.18 -12.58
CA ILE A 208 11.38 12.32 -13.48
C ILE A 208 10.61 13.42 -12.75
N ILE A 209 9.51 13.07 -12.08
CA ILE A 209 8.72 14.07 -11.37
C ILE A 209 9.48 14.65 -10.19
N ALA A 210 10.19 13.84 -9.40
CA ALA A 210 11.03 14.35 -8.31
C ALA A 210 12.06 15.40 -8.81
N ALA A 211 12.68 15.16 -9.97
CA ALA A 211 13.63 16.09 -10.58
C ALA A 211 12.97 17.35 -11.18
N CYS A 212 11.75 17.22 -11.72
CA CYS A 212 11.00 18.33 -12.32
C CYS A 212 10.25 19.19 -11.29
N LEU A 213 9.83 18.60 -10.17
CA LEU A 213 8.95 19.22 -9.16
C LEU A 213 9.43 20.59 -8.65
N PRO A 214 10.73 20.85 -8.43
CA PRO A 214 11.21 22.18 -8.03
C PRO A 214 10.87 23.28 -9.05
N ARG A 215 10.86 22.92 -10.35
CA ARG A 215 10.57 23.80 -11.49
C ARG A 215 9.08 23.88 -11.81
N VAL A 216 8.30 22.86 -11.45
CA VAL A 216 6.85 22.84 -11.70
C VAL A 216 6.13 23.79 -10.76
N LYS A 217 5.54 24.86 -11.32
CA LYS A 217 4.73 25.81 -10.57
C LYS A 217 3.35 25.24 -10.21
N HIS A 218 2.80 24.30 -10.99
CA HIS A 218 1.43 23.78 -10.85
C HIS A 218 1.41 22.27 -10.55
N TYR A 219 1.67 21.90 -9.30
CA TYR A 219 1.66 20.49 -8.88
C TYR A 219 0.29 19.80 -9.05
N GLY A 220 -0.82 20.55 -9.01
CA GLY A 220 -2.17 20.00 -9.21
C GLY A 220 -2.36 19.33 -10.58
N LEU A 221 -1.65 19.80 -11.61
CA LEU A 221 -1.69 19.16 -12.94
C LEU A 221 -1.06 17.76 -12.94
N ILE A 222 -0.04 17.55 -12.10
CA ILE A 222 0.62 16.25 -11.96
C ILE A 222 -0.35 15.24 -11.35
N TYR A 223 -1.05 15.62 -10.26
CA TYR A 223 -2.06 14.75 -9.63
C TYR A 223 -3.27 14.51 -10.53
N LEU A 224 -3.66 15.50 -11.34
CA LEU A 224 -4.75 15.36 -12.31
C LEU A 224 -4.39 14.36 -13.41
N ALA A 225 -3.19 14.48 -13.99
CA ALA A 225 -2.70 13.53 -14.98
C ALA A 225 -2.51 12.12 -14.39
N GLY A 226 -1.89 12.02 -13.21
CA GLY A 226 -1.68 10.76 -12.50
C GLY A 226 -2.99 10.05 -12.15
N GLY A 227 -3.96 10.79 -11.62
CA GLY A 227 -5.29 10.28 -11.32
C GLY A 227 -6.03 9.80 -12.57
N ALA A 228 -5.99 10.56 -13.67
CA ALA A 228 -6.65 10.19 -14.93
C ALA A 228 -6.05 8.92 -15.56
N ILE A 229 -4.72 8.83 -15.62
CA ILE A 229 -4.03 7.65 -16.14
C ILE A 229 -4.33 6.43 -15.28
N THR A 230 -4.25 6.56 -13.95
CA THR A 230 -4.53 5.46 -13.01
C THR A 230 -5.98 5.00 -13.12
N LEU A 231 -6.94 5.94 -13.14
CA LEU A 231 -8.36 5.64 -13.29
C LEU A 231 -8.65 4.89 -14.60
N GLY A 232 -8.17 5.40 -15.73
CA GLY A 232 -8.43 4.80 -17.04
C GLY A 232 -7.80 3.41 -17.18
N SER A 233 -6.53 3.27 -16.81
CA SER A 233 -5.81 1.99 -16.92
C SER A 233 -6.32 0.94 -15.93
N ALA A 234 -6.65 1.32 -14.69
CA ALA A 234 -7.23 0.40 -13.71
C ALA A 234 -8.65 -0.03 -14.07
N THR A 235 -9.49 0.87 -14.60
CA THR A 235 -10.82 0.50 -15.11
C THR A 235 -10.72 -0.45 -16.31
N ALA A 236 -9.75 -0.21 -17.20
CA ALA A 236 -9.48 -1.12 -18.30
C ALA A 236 -9.00 -2.50 -17.81
N LEU A 237 -8.17 -2.57 -16.76
CA LEU A 237 -7.81 -3.85 -16.14
C LEU A 237 -9.03 -4.53 -15.52
N ALA A 238 -9.83 -3.81 -14.73
CA ALA A 238 -11.01 -4.36 -14.06
C ALA A 238 -12.04 -4.98 -15.03
N THR A 239 -12.15 -4.42 -16.24
CA THR A 239 -13.12 -4.86 -17.26
C THR A 239 -12.57 -5.87 -18.25
N THR A 240 -11.25 -5.94 -18.44
CA THR A 240 -10.64 -6.79 -19.48
C THR A 240 -9.85 -7.97 -18.94
N LEU A 241 -9.59 -8.03 -17.63
CA LEU A 241 -8.86 -9.14 -17.03
C LEU A 241 -9.69 -10.42 -17.09
N ALA A 242 -9.16 -11.40 -17.81
CA ALA A 242 -9.74 -12.72 -17.99
C ALA A 242 -8.62 -13.76 -18.11
N PRO A 243 -8.86 -15.05 -17.82
CA PRO A 243 -7.81 -16.07 -17.91
C PRO A 243 -7.14 -16.16 -19.29
N ASN A 244 -7.92 -15.94 -20.36
CA ASN A 244 -7.48 -15.97 -21.75
C ASN A 244 -6.98 -14.61 -22.29
N VAL A 245 -6.90 -13.57 -21.46
CA VAL A 245 -6.42 -12.26 -21.91
C VAL A 245 -4.97 -12.34 -22.40
N SER A 246 -4.65 -11.60 -23.46
CA SER A 246 -3.27 -11.49 -23.93
C SER A 246 -2.37 -10.84 -22.89
N GLU A 247 -1.22 -11.45 -22.61
CA GLU A 247 -0.26 -10.93 -21.65
C GLU A 247 0.27 -9.55 -22.04
N SER A 248 0.42 -9.27 -23.34
CA SER A 248 0.88 -7.97 -23.82
C SER A 248 -0.09 -6.85 -23.44
N LYS A 249 -1.40 -7.13 -23.49
CA LYS A 249 -2.44 -6.19 -23.06
C LYS A 249 -2.35 -5.92 -21.56
N VAL A 250 -2.18 -6.97 -20.76
CA VAL A 250 -2.04 -6.83 -19.30
C VAL A 250 -0.79 -6.04 -18.95
N MET A 251 0.36 -6.37 -19.54
CA MET A 251 1.63 -5.66 -19.31
C MET A 251 1.57 -4.19 -19.75
N GLY A 252 0.90 -3.89 -20.88
CA GLY A 252 0.71 -2.52 -21.33
C GLY A 252 -0.17 -1.71 -20.38
N LEU A 253 -1.26 -2.29 -19.88
CA LEU A 253 -2.13 -1.63 -18.92
C LEU A 253 -1.44 -1.45 -17.55
N THR A 254 -0.69 -2.45 -17.07
CA THR A 254 0.04 -2.33 -15.80
C THR A 254 1.18 -1.32 -15.89
N ALA A 255 1.81 -1.16 -17.06
CA ALA A 255 2.75 -0.07 -17.32
C ALA A 255 2.10 1.31 -17.20
N LEU A 256 0.90 1.49 -17.75
CA LEU A 256 0.14 2.73 -17.60
C LEU A 256 -0.25 2.99 -16.14
N VAL A 257 -0.68 1.97 -15.39
CA VAL A 257 -0.90 2.12 -13.94
C VAL A 257 0.38 2.53 -13.24
N GLY A 258 1.53 1.96 -13.62
CA GLY A 258 2.84 2.32 -13.10
C GLY A 258 3.17 3.80 -13.31
N VAL A 259 2.97 4.32 -14.53
CA VAL A 259 3.12 5.74 -14.84
C VAL A 259 2.16 6.59 -13.99
N GLY A 260 0.88 6.21 -13.95
CA GLY A 260 -0.15 6.92 -13.19
C GLY A 260 0.22 7.03 -11.70
N LEU A 261 0.57 5.90 -11.08
CA LEU A 261 1.08 5.80 -9.71
C LEU A 261 2.31 6.68 -9.51
N GLY A 262 3.27 6.56 -10.41
CA GLY A 262 4.53 7.28 -10.32
C GLY A 262 4.35 8.79 -10.29
N LEU A 263 3.33 9.34 -10.95
CA LEU A 263 3.03 10.78 -10.92
C LEU A 263 2.59 11.28 -9.53
N HIS A 264 2.02 10.45 -8.67
CA HIS A 264 1.48 10.87 -7.37
C HIS A 264 2.09 10.18 -6.14
N PHE A 265 3.00 9.22 -6.33
CA PHE A 265 3.70 8.51 -5.26
C PHE A 265 4.80 9.37 -4.63
N GLN A 266 4.79 9.53 -3.30
CA GLN A 266 5.78 10.26 -2.47
C GLN A 266 6.00 11.77 -2.75
N HIS A 267 5.47 12.35 -3.83
CA HIS A 267 5.64 13.79 -4.14
C HIS A 267 5.01 14.75 -3.12
N SER A 268 4.00 14.28 -2.40
CA SER A 268 3.30 15.05 -1.37
C SER A 268 4.24 15.58 -0.28
N ASN A 269 5.29 14.83 0.07
CA ASN A 269 6.27 15.22 1.09
C ASN A 269 7.08 16.44 0.65
N ALA A 270 7.60 16.43 -0.57
CA ALA A 270 8.34 17.55 -1.12
C ALA A 270 7.48 18.82 -1.24
N ILE A 271 6.19 18.66 -1.60
CA ILE A 271 5.24 19.78 -1.67
C ILE A 271 4.93 20.32 -0.27
N SER A 272 4.65 19.46 0.70
CA SER A 272 4.39 19.83 2.09
C SER A 272 5.56 20.60 2.71
N ASN A 273 6.79 20.13 2.49
CA ASN A 273 8.01 20.80 2.96
C ASN A 273 8.18 22.21 2.39
N ARG A 274 7.68 22.46 1.18
CA ARG A 274 7.73 23.78 0.54
C ARG A 274 6.61 24.70 1.02
N ILE A 275 5.47 24.15 1.42
CA ILE A 275 4.34 24.90 1.98
C ILE A 275 4.63 25.36 3.41
N HIS A 276 5.19 24.47 4.23
CA HIS A 276 5.50 24.76 5.63
C HIS A 276 6.85 25.45 5.78
N LYS A 277 6.87 26.57 6.51
CA LYS A 277 8.10 27.31 6.84
C LYS A 277 8.72 26.83 8.15
N ASP A 278 7.90 26.50 9.12
CA ASP A 278 8.36 26.04 10.44
C ASP A 278 8.83 24.59 10.38
N LEU A 279 9.96 24.30 11.03
CA LEU A 279 10.56 22.97 11.09
C LEU A 279 9.58 21.93 11.66
N ARG A 280 8.83 22.31 12.69
CA ARG A 280 7.84 21.45 13.33
C ARG A 280 6.72 21.04 12.38
N ASP A 281 6.17 22.00 11.64
CA ASP A 281 5.09 21.74 10.68
C ASP A 281 5.57 20.87 9.50
N ARG A 282 6.85 20.97 9.11
CA ARG A 282 7.46 20.07 8.13
C ARG A 282 7.54 18.63 8.64
N ILE A 283 7.96 18.44 9.89
CA ILE A 283 8.07 17.10 10.51
C ILE A 283 6.68 16.47 10.66
N GLU A 284 5.73 17.20 11.25
CA GLU A 284 4.35 16.72 11.42
C GLU A 284 3.67 16.48 10.06
N GLY A 285 3.90 17.35 9.07
CA GLY A 285 3.40 17.17 7.71
C GLY A 285 3.97 15.92 7.04
N ALA A 286 5.27 15.66 7.18
CA ALA A 286 5.88 14.44 6.62
C ALA A 286 5.38 13.18 7.32
N ALA A 287 5.21 13.22 8.65
CA ALA A 287 4.63 12.12 9.41
C ALA A 287 3.21 11.79 8.94
N LEU A 288 2.35 12.80 8.76
CA LEU A 288 0.99 12.62 8.25
C LEU A 288 0.96 11.94 6.87
N LEU A 289 1.82 12.40 5.96
CA LEU A 289 1.85 11.88 4.59
C LEU A 289 2.35 10.45 4.52
N ASN A 290 3.38 10.11 5.31
CA ASN A 290 3.86 8.74 5.44
C ASN A 290 2.83 7.84 6.12
N MET A 291 2.15 8.33 7.16
CA MET A 291 1.07 7.60 7.81
C MET A 291 -0.07 7.32 6.82
N SER A 292 -0.43 8.30 5.98
CA SER A 292 -1.44 8.11 4.95
C SER A 292 -0.99 7.11 3.87
N LEU A 293 0.26 7.19 3.41
CA LEU A 293 0.81 6.25 2.42
C LEU A 293 0.81 4.82 2.95
N MET A 294 1.38 4.59 4.14
CA MET A 294 1.46 3.27 4.78
C MET A 294 0.08 2.76 5.20
N GLY A 295 -0.78 3.64 5.72
CA GLY A 295 -2.17 3.32 6.04
C GLY A 295 -2.97 2.94 4.80
N GLY A 296 -2.76 3.63 3.68
CA GLY A 296 -3.35 3.29 2.39
C GLY A 296 -2.96 1.90 1.90
N ILE A 297 -1.67 1.52 2.05
CA ILE A 297 -1.19 0.17 1.74
C ILE A 297 -1.93 -0.87 2.60
N SER A 298 -1.93 -0.67 3.92
CA SER A 298 -2.53 -1.62 4.87
C SER A 298 -4.04 -1.77 4.66
N MET A 299 -4.78 -0.66 4.62
CA MET A 299 -6.24 -0.67 4.46
C MET A 299 -6.66 -1.25 3.11
N ALA A 300 -5.95 -0.93 2.04
CA ALA A 300 -6.26 -1.49 0.72
C ALA A 300 -6.07 -3.00 0.66
N LEU A 301 -5.01 -3.55 1.26
CA LEU A 301 -4.80 -4.99 1.32
C LEU A 301 -5.86 -5.70 2.18
N ILE A 302 -6.25 -5.12 3.31
CA ILE A 302 -7.30 -5.69 4.17
C ILE A 302 -8.63 -5.74 3.40
N ILE A 303 -9.04 -4.63 2.78
CA ILE A 303 -10.29 -4.56 2.01
C ILE A 303 -10.23 -5.47 0.79
N ALA A 304 -9.12 -5.44 0.04
CA ALA A 304 -8.96 -6.28 -1.13
C ALA A 304 -8.92 -7.77 -0.77
N GLY A 305 -8.31 -8.14 0.37
CA GLY A 305 -8.30 -9.50 0.88
C GLY A 305 -9.70 -9.98 1.20
N ALA A 306 -10.46 -9.18 1.95
CA ALA A 306 -11.85 -9.46 2.26
C ALA A 306 -12.71 -9.66 0.99
N VAL A 307 -12.57 -8.78 -0.01
CA VAL A 307 -13.29 -8.88 -1.29
C VAL A 307 -12.85 -10.12 -2.07
N TYR A 308 -11.53 -10.37 -2.15
CA TYR A 308 -10.96 -11.52 -2.85
C TYR A 308 -11.49 -12.85 -2.29
N GLU A 309 -11.44 -13.02 -0.97
CA GLU A 309 -11.91 -14.23 -0.29
C GLU A 309 -13.43 -14.41 -0.44
N ASN A 310 -14.22 -13.40 -0.07
CA ASN A 310 -15.68 -13.49 -0.13
C ASN A 310 -16.19 -13.76 -1.55
N ARG A 311 -15.67 -13.01 -2.52
CA ARG A 311 -16.13 -13.12 -3.91
C ARG A 311 -15.53 -14.32 -4.62
N GLY A 312 -14.27 -14.65 -4.34
CA GLY A 312 -13.61 -15.86 -4.83
C GLY A 312 -14.38 -17.10 -4.41
N MET A 313 -14.70 -17.24 -3.12
CA MET A 313 -15.50 -18.35 -2.59
C MET A 313 -16.88 -18.42 -3.23
N SER A 314 -17.58 -17.28 -3.37
CA SER A 314 -18.89 -17.22 -4.02
C SER A 314 -18.85 -17.67 -5.48
N LEU A 315 -17.84 -17.23 -6.24
CA LEU A 315 -17.67 -17.59 -7.65
C LEU A 315 -17.30 -19.07 -7.79
N LEU A 316 -16.39 -19.57 -6.94
CA LEU A 316 -15.97 -20.96 -6.95
C LEU A 316 -17.13 -21.91 -6.63
N LYS A 317 -17.90 -21.63 -5.58
CA LYS A 317 -19.12 -22.39 -5.23
C LYS A 317 -20.12 -22.39 -6.40
N SER A 318 -20.32 -21.26 -7.08
CA SER A 318 -21.22 -21.20 -8.24
C SER A 318 -20.73 -21.99 -9.45
N ALA A 319 -19.41 -22.10 -9.64
CA ALA A 319 -18.81 -22.78 -10.77
C ALA A 319 -18.74 -24.30 -10.57
N LEU A 320 -18.56 -24.74 -9.32
CA LEU A 320 -18.51 -26.14 -8.94
C LEU A 320 -19.91 -26.77 -8.76
N GLY A 321 -20.97 -25.97 -8.57
CA GLY A 321 -22.33 -26.50 -8.45
C GLY A 321 -22.62 -27.12 -7.08
N SER A 322 -23.55 -28.08 -7.02
CA SER A 322 -24.07 -28.69 -5.78
C SER A 322 -23.21 -29.83 -5.21
N PHE A 323 -21.92 -29.88 -5.53
CA PHE A 323 -21.01 -30.82 -4.89
C PHE A 323 -20.64 -30.28 -3.51
N ASP A 324 -20.80 -31.12 -2.48
CA ASP A 324 -20.54 -30.79 -1.09
C ASP A 324 -19.03 -30.87 -0.81
N TYR A 325 -18.28 -29.89 -1.34
CA TYR A 325 -16.86 -29.75 -1.06
C TYR A 325 -16.65 -29.09 0.30
N ASP A 326 -15.71 -29.61 1.09
CA ASP A 326 -15.31 -28.96 2.33
C ASP A 326 -14.78 -27.55 2.06
N GLU A 327 -15.11 -26.59 2.94
CA GLU A 327 -14.69 -25.20 2.76
C GLU A 327 -13.17 -25.05 2.84
N GLY A 328 -12.48 -25.96 3.55
CA GLY A 328 -11.02 -26.03 3.57
C GLY A 328 -10.44 -26.29 2.18
N ASP A 329 -10.96 -27.27 1.47
CA ASP A 329 -10.49 -27.65 0.13
C ASP A 329 -10.81 -26.57 -0.91
N LEU A 330 -11.95 -25.90 -0.80
CA LEU A 330 -12.28 -24.74 -1.64
C LEU A 330 -11.32 -23.57 -1.45
N ARG A 331 -10.89 -23.31 -0.20
CA ARG A 331 -9.90 -22.27 0.11
C ARG A 331 -8.51 -22.64 -0.39
N GLU A 332 -8.11 -23.90 -0.25
CA GLU A 332 -6.85 -24.39 -0.81
C GLU A 332 -6.84 -24.24 -2.34
N ALA A 333 -7.96 -24.56 -3.01
CA ALA A 333 -8.11 -24.32 -4.45
C ALA A 333 -8.05 -22.83 -4.84
N LEU A 334 -8.65 -21.93 -4.06
CA LEU A 334 -8.53 -20.47 -4.24
C LEU A 334 -7.12 -19.93 -3.97
N ALA A 335 -6.39 -20.59 -3.07
CA ALA A 335 -4.98 -20.35 -2.80
C ALA A 335 -4.05 -21.07 -3.79
N GLY A 336 -4.58 -21.77 -4.79
CA GLY A 336 -3.83 -22.50 -5.80
C GLY A 336 -3.00 -23.66 -5.26
N VAL A 337 -3.36 -24.19 -4.09
CA VAL A 337 -2.78 -25.39 -3.48
C VAL A 337 -3.74 -26.53 -3.76
N SER A 338 -3.37 -27.46 -4.64
CA SER A 338 -4.10 -28.74 -4.73
C SER A 338 -3.44 -29.73 -3.78
N ARG A 339 -4.19 -30.28 -2.82
CA ARG A 339 -3.92 -31.65 -2.37
C ARG A 339 -3.97 -32.55 -3.61
N ASP A 340 -3.25 -33.68 -3.59
CA ASP A 340 -3.34 -34.79 -4.54
C ASP A 340 -4.81 -35.27 -4.70
N THR A 341 -5.63 -34.46 -5.36
CA THR A 341 -6.94 -34.82 -5.86
C THR A 341 -6.61 -35.64 -7.09
N GLY A 342 -6.57 -36.97 -6.87
CA GLY A 342 -6.04 -37.96 -7.80
C GLY A 342 -6.34 -37.61 -9.25
N GLY A 343 -5.28 -37.60 -10.08
CA GLY A 343 -5.24 -37.04 -11.43
C GLY A 343 -6.32 -37.55 -12.39
N GLY A 344 -7.52 -36.98 -12.25
CA GLY A 344 -8.69 -37.22 -13.08
C GLY A 344 -9.29 -35.91 -13.60
N ASP A 345 -10.28 -36.03 -14.47
CA ASP A 345 -10.94 -34.90 -15.13
C ASP A 345 -11.60 -33.92 -14.14
N GLU A 346 -12.01 -34.40 -12.97
CA GLU A 346 -12.65 -33.61 -11.91
C GLU A 346 -11.66 -32.63 -11.26
N ALA A 347 -10.44 -33.09 -10.93
CA ALA A 347 -9.37 -32.24 -10.40
C ALA A 347 -8.96 -31.14 -11.40
N ASN A 348 -8.85 -31.50 -12.69
CA ASN A 348 -8.57 -30.54 -13.76
C ASN A 348 -9.68 -29.50 -13.92
N SER A 349 -10.95 -29.91 -13.77
CA SER A 349 -12.10 -28.99 -13.82
C SER A 349 -12.13 -28.03 -12.62
N MET A 350 -11.78 -28.52 -11.42
CA MET A 350 -11.72 -27.72 -10.21
C MET A 350 -10.62 -26.66 -10.28
N ILE A 351 -9.44 -27.03 -10.80
CA ILE A 351 -8.32 -26.11 -11.02
C ILE A 351 -8.69 -25.04 -12.05
N ALA A 352 -9.30 -25.42 -13.18
CA ALA A 352 -9.70 -24.47 -14.22
C ALA A 352 -10.78 -23.48 -13.73
N ASN A 353 -11.77 -23.97 -12.97
CA ASN A 353 -12.81 -23.14 -12.38
C ASN A 353 -12.26 -22.24 -11.27
N GLY A 354 -11.35 -22.74 -10.45
CA GLY A 354 -10.58 -21.98 -9.45
C GLY A 354 -9.81 -20.83 -10.08
N ALA A 355 -9.02 -21.10 -11.12
CA ALA A 355 -8.25 -20.10 -11.84
C ALA A 355 -9.13 -18.97 -12.42
N ASN A 356 -10.33 -19.31 -12.91
CA ASN A 356 -11.30 -18.35 -13.43
C ASN A 356 -11.97 -17.52 -12.31
N ALA A 357 -12.37 -18.16 -11.21
CA ALA A 357 -12.93 -17.49 -10.04
C ALA A 357 -11.92 -16.50 -9.44
N THR A 358 -10.67 -16.93 -9.27
CA THR A 358 -9.53 -16.12 -8.84
C THR A 358 -9.29 -14.93 -9.77
N CYS A 359 -9.28 -15.16 -11.09
CA CYS A 359 -9.12 -14.09 -12.08
C CYS A 359 -10.20 -13.01 -11.94
N LYS A 360 -11.47 -13.43 -11.83
CA LYS A 360 -12.60 -12.51 -11.70
C LYS A 360 -12.60 -11.79 -10.35
N ALA A 361 -12.23 -12.46 -9.27
CA ALA A 361 -12.08 -11.85 -7.96
C ALA A 361 -10.98 -10.77 -8.00
N ILE A 362 -9.83 -11.06 -8.59
CA ILE A 362 -8.73 -10.10 -8.77
C ILE A 362 -9.14 -8.93 -9.67
N ALA A 363 -9.91 -9.20 -10.75
CA ALA A 363 -10.43 -8.16 -11.62
C ALA A 363 -11.22 -7.09 -10.85
N LEU A 364 -12.03 -7.52 -9.87
CA LEU A 364 -12.82 -6.61 -9.03
C LEU A 364 -11.95 -5.69 -8.16
N LEU A 365 -10.76 -6.15 -7.75
CA LEU A 365 -9.85 -5.36 -6.91
C LEU A 365 -9.31 -4.13 -7.65
N PHE A 366 -9.25 -4.17 -8.99
CA PHE A 366 -8.86 -3.01 -9.78
C PHE A 366 -9.90 -1.88 -9.74
N TYR A 367 -11.14 -2.13 -9.31
CA TYR A 367 -12.08 -1.04 -9.01
C TYR A 367 -11.64 -0.22 -7.78
N ILE A 368 -10.93 -0.82 -6.83
CA ILE A 368 -10.33 -0.07 -5.70
C ILE A 368 -9.20 0.83 -6.21
N VAL A 369 -8.40 0.33 -7.16
CA VAL A 369 -7.35 1.13 -7.82
C VAL A 369 -7.97 2.24 -8.68
N ALA A 370 -9.03 1.96 -9.43
CA ALA A 370 -9.77 2.95 -10.20
C ALA A 370 -10.34 4.04 -9.29
N SER A 371 -10.93 3.67 -8.16
CA SER A 371 -11.44 4.60 -7.14
C SER A 371 -10.33 5.47 -6.57
N SER A 372 -9.15 4.89 -6.31
CA SER A 372 -7.95 5.62 -5.89
C SER A 372 -7.50 6.64 -6.95
N GLY A 373 -7.54 6.26 -8.24
CA GLY A 373 -7.28 7.16 -9.36
C GLY A 373 -8.29 8.30 -9.45
N ALA A 374 -9.58 8.02 -9.28
CA ALA A 374 -10.64 9.04 -9.28
C ALA A 374 -10.49 10.04 -8.13
N LEU A 375 -10.17 9.56 -6.92
CA LEU A 375 -9.89 10.43 -5.77
C LEU A 375 -8.64 11.29 -6.01
N CYS A 376 -7.57 10.71 -6.56
CA CYS A 376 -6.38 11.46 -6.93
C CYS A 376 -6.67 12.55 -7.98
N LEU A 377 -7.50 12.23 -8.98
CA LEU A 377 -7.94 13.18 -10.00
C LEU A 377 -8.73 14.34 -9.36
N ALA A 378 -9.67 14.03 -8.46
CA ALA A 378 -10.42 15.04 -7.71
C ALA A 378 -9.50 15.93 -6.85
N CYS A 379 -8.49 15.34 -6.20
CA CYS A 379 -7.46 16.08 -5.48
C CYS A 379 -6.66 17.03 -6.41
N GLY A 380 -6.32 16.57 -7.62
CA GLY A 380 -5.67 17.40 -8.64
C GLY A 380 -6.54 18.60 -9.05
N VAL A 381 -7.82 18.36 -9.32
CA VAL A 381 -8.81 19.41 -9.62
C VAL A 381 -8.88 20.43 -8.47
N LEU A 382 -9.06 19.97 -7.23
CA LEU A 382 -9.11 20.85 -6.06
C LEU A 382 -7.83 21.68 -5.90
N ALA A 383 -6.66 21.09 -6.14
CA ALA A 383 -5.38 21.79 -6.07
C ALA A 383 -5.21 22.87 -7.17
N VAL A 384 -5.72 22.62 -8.38
CA VAL A 384 -5.69 23.59 -9.49
C VAL A 384 -6.64 24.75 -9.20
N PHE A 385 -7.90 24.48 -8.86
CA PHE A 385 -8.92 25.50 -8.67
C PHE A 385 -8.82 26.26 -7.34
N GLY A 386 -8.34 25.59 -6.28
CA GLY A 386 -8.13 26.22 -4.97
C GLY A 386 -7.14 27.39 -5.02
N ARG A 387 -6.16 27.32 -5.92
CA ARG A 387 -5.16 28.39 -6.11
C ARG A 387 -5.68 29.57 -6.92
N SER A 388 -6.61 29.32 -7.86
CA SER A 388 -7.26 30.39 -8.64
C SER A 388 -8.11 31.31 -7.75
N ARG A 389 -8.80 30.74 -6.75
CA ARG A 389 -9.55 31.52 -5.76
C ARG A 389 -8.65 32.35 -4.84
N ALA A 390 -7.51 31.80 -4.40
CA ALA A 390 -6.55 32.53 -3.56
C ALA A 390 -5.89 33.73 -4.28
N LYS A 391 -5.71 33.65 -5.60
CA LYS A 391 -5.24 34.78 -6.43
C LYS A 391 -6.28 35.85 -6.72
N LYS A 392 -7.58 35.56 -6.52
CA LYS A 392 -8.67 36.54 -6.68
C LYS A 392 -9.03 37.26 -5.38
N SER A 393 -8.54 36.77 -4.24
CA SER A 393 -8.76 37.37 -2.92
C SER A 393 -7.54 38.15 -2.38
N GLN A 394 -6.48 38.24 -3.18
CA GLN A 394 -5.35 39.16 -3.04
C GLN A 394 -5.45 40.16 -4.17
#